data_AF-A0A0F9IN98-F1
#
_entry.id   AF-A0A0F9IN98-F1
#
_cell.length_a   1.000
_cell.length_b   1.000
_cell.length_c   1.000
_cell.angle_alpha   90.00
_cell.angle_beta   90.00
_cell.angle_gamma   90.00
#
_symmetry.space_group_name_H-M   'P 1'
#
loop_
_entity.id
_entity.type
_entity.pdbx_description
1 polymer ?
#
loop_
_entity_poly.entity_id
_entity_poly.type
_entity_poly.pdbx_seq_one_letter_code
_entity_poly.pdbx_strand_id
1 'polypeptide(L)' 'MTQINNLTIKWSTLYEKWQVITPGKQVWDEFEHKADAENYARETTDFKKQ' A
#
# COMPACT_ATOMS: atom_id res chain seq x y z
N MET A 1 -1.48 -9.24 -6.20
CA MET A 1 -1.54 -8.68 -4.83
C MET A 1 -0.16 -8.85 -4.23
N THR A 2 0.48 -7.77 -3.79
CA THR A 2 1.79 -7.81 -3.12
C THR A 2 1.58 -7.45 -1.66
N GLN A 3 2.26 -8.08 -0.71
CA GLN A 3 2.21 -7.70 0.71
C GLN A 3 3.60 -7.29 1.20
N ILE A 4 3.70 -6.15 1.86
CA ILE A 4 4.95 -5.54 2.37
C ILE A 4 4.64 -4.92 3.73
N ASN A 5 5.39 -5.24 4.79
CA ASN A 5 5.25 -4.63 6.13
C ASN A 5 3.81 -4.64 6.70
N ASN A 6 3.05 -5.73 6.50
CA ASN A 6 1.62 -5.84 6.82
C ASN A 6 0.68 -4.95 5.98
N LEU A 7 1.20 -4.19 5.03
CA LEU A 7 0.43 -3.46 4.04
C LEU A 7 0.21 -4.33 2.81
N THR A 8 -0.98 -4.24 2.23
CA THR A 8 -1.38 -4.95 1.03
C THR A 8 -1.44 -3.98 -0.13
N ILE A 9 -0.71 -4.26 -1.20
CA ILE A 9 -0.72 -3.48 -2.43
C ILE A 9 -1.61 -4.17 -3.45
N LYS A 10 -2.62 -3.44 -3.92
CA LYS A 10 -3.61 -3.95 -4.88
C LYS A 10 -3.95 -2.87 -5.90
N TRP A 11 -4.06 -3.26 -7.17
CA TRP A 11 -4.61 -2.41 -8.20
C TRP A 11 -6.12 -2.23 -8.01
N SER A 12 -6.58 -0.98 -7.97
CA SER A 12 -8.00 -0.62 -7.98
C SER A 12 -8.42 -0.28 -9.40
N THR A 13 -9.35 -1.06 -9.95
CA THR A 13 -9.94 -0.79 -11.26
C THR A 13 -10.92 0.38 -11.23
N LEU A 14 -11.41 0.79 -10.05
CA LEU A 14 -12.33 1.92 -9.90
C LEU A 14 -11.61 3.26 -10.03
N TYR A 15 -10.39 3.34 -9.49
CA TYR A 15 -9.59 4.56 -9.47
C TYR A 15 -8.40 4.52 -10.44
N GLU A 16 -8.18 3.37 -11.10
CA GLU A 16 -7.03 3.11 -11.98
C GLU A 16 -5.69 3.44 -11.29
N LYS A 17 -5.57 3.01 -10.03
CA LYS A 17 -4.39 3.25 -9.18
C LYS A 17 -4.01 2.04 -8.35
N TRP A 18 -2.72 1.95 -8.00
CA TRP A 18 -2.20 1.03 -6.99
C TRP A 18 -2.49 1.58 -5.60
N GLN A 19 -3.26 0.83 -4.83
CA GLN A 19 -3.62 1.18 -3.46
C GLN A 19 -2.76 0.42 -2.47
N VAL A 20 -2.27 1.14 -1.46
CA VAL A 20 -1.66 0.57 -0.26
C VAL A 20 -2.76 0.45 0.80
N ILE A 21 -3.03 -0.78 1.24
CA ILE A 21 -4.16 -1.13 2.09
C ILE A 21 -3.64 -1.68 3.42
N THR A 22 -4.12 -1.16 4.53
CA THR A 22 -3.75 -1.66 5.86
C THR A 22 -4.38 -3.02 6.19
N PRO A 23 -3.91 -3.70 7.25
CA PRO A 23 -4.59 -4.89 7.77
C PRO A 23 -6.07 -4.66 8.11
N GLY A 24 -6.43 -3.42 8.49
CA GLY A 24 -7.82 -2.98 8.73
C GLY A 24 -8.66 -2.81 7.46
N LYS A 25 -8.14 -3.18 6.28
CA LYS A 25 -8.76 -3.01 4.96
C LYS A 25 -9.07 -1.57 4.58
N GLN A 26 -8.36 -0.61 5.19
CA GLN A 26 -8.46 0.79 4.82
C GLN A 26 -7.40 1.13 3.77
N VAL A 27 -7.79 1.84 2.71
CA VAL A 27 -6.85 2.43 1.75
C VAL A 27 -6.13 3.56 2.45
N TRP A 28 -4.81 3.45 2.52
CA TRP A 28 -3.95 4.45 3.14
C TRP A 28 -3.51 5.47 2.11
N ASP A 29 -3.08 5.01 0.94
CA ASP A 29 -2.55 5.85 -0.12
C ASP A 29 -2.71 5.19 -1.50
N GLU A 30 -2.62 6.00 -2.56
CA GLU A 30 -2.85 5.61 -3.94
C GLU A 30 -1.76 6.13 -4.89
N PHE A 31 -1.30 5.27 -5.79
CA PHE A 31 -0.17 5.54 -6.67
C PHE A 31 -0.49 5.16 -8.12
N GLU A 32 0.04 5.91 -9.08
CA GLU A 32 -0.10 5.57 -10.50
C GLU A 32 0.74 4.33 -10.85
N HIS A 33 1.94 4.21 -10.28
CA HIS A 33 2.84 3.09 -10.54
C HIS A 33 2.93 2.13 -9.36
N LYS A 34 3.07 0.84 -9.68
CA LYS A 34 3.23 -0.21 -8.67
C LYS A 34 4.49 -0.01 -7.83
N ALA A 35 5.57 0.43 -8.48
CA ALA A 35 6.87 0.61 -7.83
C ALA A 35 6.80 1.67 -6.72
N ASP A 36 6.05 2.75 -6.94
CA ASP A 36 5.87 3.82 -5.95
C ASP A 36 5.11 3.30 -4.73
N ALA A 37 4.02 2.55 -4.95
CA ALA A 37 3.28 1.89 -3.86
C ALA A 37 4.14 0.89 -3.08
N GLU A 38 5.00 0.14 -3.76
CA GLU A 38 5.91 -0.81 -3.12
C GLU A 38 7.01 -0.11 -2.31
N ASN A 39 7.59 0.97 -2.83
CA ASN A 39 8.58 1.77 -2.10
C ASN A 39 7.94 2.43 -0.88
N TYR A 40 6.77 3.04 -1.05
CA TYR A 40 6.02 3.60 0.07
C TYR A 40 5.75 2.57 1.16
N ALA A 41 5.26 1.37 0.79
CA ALA A 41 4.99 0.32 1.77
C ALA A 41 6.27 -0.20 2.46
N ARG A 42 7.42 -0.20 1.77
CA ARG A 42 8.72 -0.57 2.36
C ARG A 42 9.22 0.47 3.35
N GLU A 43 9.08 1.76 3.03
CA GLU A 43 9.45 2.88 3.89
C GLU A 43 8.50 3.04 5.08
N THR A 44 7.24 2.63 4.90
CA THR A 44 6.23 2.55 5.96
C THR A 44 6.49 1.32 6.85
N THR A 45 7.68 1.27 7.45
CA THR A 45 8.11 0.29 8.46
C THR A 45 7.70 0.68 9.89
N ASP A 46 7.31 1.94 10.11
CA ASP A 46 7.14 2.53 11.45
C ASP A 46 5.82 2.19 12.17
N PHE A 47 4.96 1.34 11.60
CA PHE A 47 3.77 0.84 12.30
C PHE A 47 4.04 -0.02 13.55
N LYS A 48 5.31 -0.25 13.89
CA LYS A 48 5.73 -0.98 15.10
C LYS A 48 6.42 -0.11 16.16
N LYS A 49 6.47 1.22 16.04
CA LYS A 49 7.24 2.08 16.98
C LYS A 49 6.47 3.23 17.65
N GLN A 50 5.15 3.16 17.75
CA GLN A 50 4.40 3.98 18.72
C GLN A 50 3.58 3.09 19.67
#